data_AF-A0A1Y0F8I0-F1
#
_entry.id   AF-A0A1Y0F8I0-F1
#
_cell.length_a   1.000
_cell.length_b   1.000
_cell.length_c   1.000
_cell.angle_alpha   90.00
_cell.angle_beta   90.00
_cell.angle_gamma   90.00
#
_symmetry.space_group_name_H-M   'P 1'
#
loop_
_entity.id
_entity.type
_entity.pdbx_description
1 polymer ?
#
loop_
_entity_poly.entity_id
_entity_poly.type
_entity_poly.pdbx_seq_one_letter_code
_entity_poly.pdbx_strand_id
1 'polypeptide(L)'
;MVRIRKIVLRNKITNNDIDSLDDSYKISDTECFAHVTAVSGYQAQINLVGKQYESLFVARIKGYKKANSIVLNNKEYEIIQVRYHGITRTDIYFGNKGSDENALE
;
A
#
# COMPACT_ATOMS: atom_id res chain seq x y z
N MET A 1 14.83 2.89 -17.92
CA MET A 1 13.69 3.77 -18.24
C MET A 1 12.83 3.92 -17.00
N VAL A 2 12.77 5.11 -16.40
CA VAL A 2 12.03 5.41 -15.16
C VAL A 2 10.58 5.69 -15.54
N ARG A 3 9.63 4.80 -15.20
CA ARG A 3 8.23 4.94 -15.62
C ARG A 3 7.42 5.58 -14.48
N ILE A 4 7.19 6.88 -14.57
CA ILE A 4 6.24 7.58 -13.69
C ILE A 4 4.84 7.06 -14.01
N ARG A 5 4.08 6.70 -12.97
CA ARG A 5 2.71 6.19 -13.09
C ARG A 5 1.77 6.99 -12.20
N LYS A 6 0.53 7.14 -12.66
CA LYS A 6 -0.57 7.60 -11.83
C LYS A 6 -0.96 6.49 -10.85
N ILE A 7 -1.06 6.82 -9.58
CA ILE A 7 -1.58 5.96 -8.52
C ILE A 7 -2.61 6.74 -7.70
N VAL A 8 -3.47 6.04 -6.98
CA VAL A 8 -4.38 6.65 -6.01
C VAL A 8 -3.99 6.20 -4.62
N LEU A 9 -3.79 7.16 -3.73
CA LEU A 9 -3.61 6.95 -2.31
C LEU A 9 -4.99 6.93 -1.68
N ARG A 10 -5.40 5.77 -1.17
CA ARG A 10 -6.72 5.57 -0.57
C ARG A 10 -6.60 5.57 0.95
N ASN A 11 -7.37 6.43 1.60
CA ASN A 11 -7.47 6.51 3.06
C ASN A 11 -8.86 6.06 3.52
N LYS A 12 -8.91 5.33 4.62
CA LYS A 12 -10.13 5.01 5.35
C LYS A 12 -10.21 5.98 6.53
N ILE A 13 -11.25 6.79 6.54
CA ILE A 13 -11.55 7.75 7.61
C ILE A 13 -12.71 7.17 8.39
N THR A 14 -12.43 6.61 9.57
CA THR A 14 -13.47 6.10 10.47
C THR A 14 -14.22 7.28 11.08
N ASN A 15 -15.55 7.19 11.15
CA ASN A 15 -16.34 8.16 11.90
C ASN A 15 -16.17 7.86 13.40
N ASN A 16 -15.54 8.77 14.13
CA ASN A 16 -15.38 8.65 15.59
C ASN A 16 -16.55 9.31 16.32
N ASP A 17 -17.79 8.94 15.99
CA ASP A 17 -18.92 9.29 16.86
C ASP A 17 -18.89 8.34 18.08
N ILE A 18 -18.62 8.92 19.25
CA ILE A 18 -18.42 8.24 20.55
C ILE A 18 -19.57 7.30 20.94
N ASP A 19 -20.78 7.52 20.40
CA ASP A 19 -21.99 6.78 20.74
C ASP A 19 -22.38 5.70 19.73
N SER A 20 -21.65 5.54 18.62
CA SER A 20 -21.96 4.55 17.59
C SER A 20 -20.91 3.45 17.57
N LEU A 21 -21.32 2.20 17.89
CA LEU A 21 -20.58 0.97 17.60
C LEU A 21 -20.58 0.62 16.10
N ASP A 22 -20.74 1.63 15.24
CA ASP A 22 -20.84 1.45 13.80
C ASP A 22 -19.46 1.68 13.17
N ASP A 23 -18.84 0.58 12.68
CA ASP A 23 -17.55 0.57 11.98
C ASP A 23 -17.64 1.22 10.58
N SER A 24 -18.51 2.21 10.43
CA SER A 24 -18.67 2.98 9.21
C SER A 24 -17.40 3.80 8.94
N TYR A 25 -16.83 3.61 7.75
CA TYR A 25 -15.69 4.38 7.28
C TYR A 25 -16.02 5.07 5.96
N LYS A 26 -15.51 6.29 5.81
CA LYS A 26 -15.51 7.02 4.55
C LYS A 26 -14.20 6.78 3.83
N ILE A 27 -14.27 6.65 2.51
CA ILE A 27 -13.09 6.51 1.66
C ILE A 27 -12.70 7.90 1.14
N SER A 28 -11.42 8.25 1.27
CA SER A 28 -10.83 9.45 0.68
C SER A 28 -9.72 9.04 -0.28
N ASP A 29 -9.89 9.35 -1.55
CA ASP A 29 -8.96 9.02 -2.62
C ASP A 29 -8.17 10.27 -3.03
N THR A 30 -6.84 10.17 -3.05
CA THR A 30 -5.95 11.23 -3.52
C THR A 30 -5.10 10.73 -4.66
N GLU A 31 -5.26 11.31 -5.85
CA GLU A 31 -4.43 10.98 -7.00
C GLU A 31 -3.01 11.53 -6.85
N CYS A 32 -2.00 10.75 -7.20
CA CYS A 32 -0.63 11.24 -7.28
C CYS A 32 0.19 10.52 -8.35
N PHE A 33 1.29 11.15 -8.75
CA PHE A 33 2.26 10.55 -9.66
C PHE A 33 3.44 10.02 -8.85
N ALA A 34 3.78 8.76 -9.09
CA ALA A 34 4.84 8.06 -8.38
C ALA A 34 5.77 7.33 -9.36
N HIS A 35 7.03 7.19 -8.97
CA HIS A 35 7.88 6.22 -9.63
C HIS A 35 7.59 4.83 -9.07
N VAL A 36 6.89 4.01 -9.84
CA VAL A 36 6.49 2.65 -9.44
C VAL A 36 7.44 1.64 -10.04
N THR A 37 8.14 0.90 -9.18
CA THR A 37 9.07 -0.17 -9.57
C THR A 37 8.57 -1.50 -9.02
N ALA A 38 8.53 -2.53 -9.86
CA ALA A 38 8.30 -3.89 -9.39
C ALA A 38 9.55 -4.35 -8.61
N VAL A 39 9.35 -4.95 -7.45
CA VAL A 39 10.45 -5.49 -6.66
C VAL A 39 10.70 -6.93 -7.11
N SER A 40 11.86 -7.17 -7.71
CA SER A 40 12.26 -8.48 -8.21
C SER A 40 12.54 -9.43 -7.05
N GLY A 41 11.85 -10.57 -7.01
CA GLY A 41 11.94 -11.55 -5.93
C GLY A 41 10.62 -11.63 -5.18
N TYR A 42 9.69 -12.43 -5.68
CA TYR A 42 8.39 -12.75 -5.05
C TYR A 42 8.51 -13.41 -3.65
N GLN A 43 9.75 -13.61 -3.16
CA GLN A 43 10.12 -14.11 -1.84
C GLN A 43 10.78 -13.05 -0.94
N ALA A 44 11.08 -11.85 -1.45
CA ALA A 44 11.91 -10.86 -0.77
C ALA A 44 11.10 -9.94 0.15
N GLN A 45 10.38 -10.53 1.11
CA GLN A 45 10.26 -10.06 2.49
C GLN A 45 9.21 -10.92 3.19
N ILE A 46 9.69 -12.10 3.56
CA ILE A 46 9.15 -12.86 4.67
C ILE A 46 9.10 -11.88 5.86
N ASN A 47 7.91 -11.40 6.26
CA ASN A 47 7.74 -11.02 7.67
C ASN A 47 8.03 -12.27 8.51
N LEU A 48 8.20 -12.15 9.83
CA LEU A 48 8.53 -13.27 10.74
C LEU A 48 7.67 -14.57 10.56
N VAL A 49 6.56 -14.50 9.80
CA VAL A 49 5.50 -15.49 9.61
C VAL A 49 5.34 -15.94 8.13
N GLY A 50 6.34 -15.83 7.25
CA GLY A 50 6.27 -16.56 5.97
C GLY A 50 5.44 -15.93 4.83
N LYS A 51 4.78 -14.78 5.01
CA LYS A 51 3.80 -14.27 4.02
C LYS A 51 4.41 -14.03 2.64
N GLN A 52 3.87 -14.74 1.64
CA GLN A 52 4.24 -14.60 0.24
C GLN A 52 3.31 -13.60 -0.46
N TYR A 53 3.89 -12.69 -1.24
CA TYR A 53 3.13 -11.72 -2.02
C TYR A 53 3.18 -12.10 -3.50
N GLU A 54 2.01 -12.19 -4.14
CA GLU A 54 1.86 -12.48 -5.57
C GLU A 54 2.43 -11.37 -6.45
N SER A 55 2.43 -10.14 -5.93
CA SER A 55 3.03 -8.99 -6.61
C SER A 55 3.47 -7.97 -5.58
N LEU A 56 4.67 -7.42 -5.76
CA LEU A 56 5.25 -6.45 -4.85
C LEU A 56 5.86 -5.28 -5.62
N PHE A 57 5.52 -4.08 -5.18
CA PHE A 57 5.90 -2.83 -5.81
C PHE A 57 6.42 -1.85 -4.77
N VAL A 58 7.27 -0.93 -5.23
CA VAL A 58 7.63 0.27 -4.48
C VAL A 58 7.19 1.50 -5.27
N ALA A 59 6.37 2.35 -4.65
CA ALA A 59 6.01 3.67 -5.14
C ALA A 59 6.88 4.71 -4.42
N ARG A 60 7.74 5.39 -5.17
CA ARG A 60 8.47 6.55 -4.65
C ARG A 60 7.72 7.81 -5.01
N ILE A 61 7.27 8.52 -3.98
CA ILE A 61 6.40 9.69 -4.10
C ILE A 61 7.12 10.89 -3.50
N LYS A 62 7.02 12.05 -4.16
CA LYS A 62 7.55 13.30 -3.63
C LYS A 62 6.70 13.77 -2.45
N GLY A 63 7.38 14.25 -1.41
CA GLY A 63 6.74 14.77 -0.20
C GLY A 63 6.41 13.68 0.83
N TYR A 64 5.85 14.14 1.95
CA TYR A 64 5.29 13.28 2.98
C TYR A 64 3.90 12.79 2.55
N LYS A 65 3.72 11.47 2.47
CA LYS A 65 2.46 10.85 2.05
C LYS A 65 2.09 9.68 2.95
N LYS A 66 0.82 9.59 3.32
CA LYS A 66 0.24 8.50 4.08
C LYS A 66 -1.04 8.02 3.39
N ALA A 67 -1.22 6.71 3.39
CA ALA A 67 -2.36 6.02 2.81
C ALA A 67 -2.66 4.75 3.61
N ASN A 68 -3.88 4.22 3.52
CA ASN A 68 -4.22 2.88 4.01
C ASN A 68 -4.02 1.82 2.93
N SER A 69 -4.31 2.15 1.68
CA SER A 69 -4.10 1.29 0.51
C SER A 69 -3.69 2.11 -0.72
N ILE A 70 -3.18 1.42 -1.74
CA ILE A 70 -2.84 2.03 -3.03
C ILE A 70 -3.69 1.41 -4.14
N VAL A 71 -4.27 2.25 -4.99
CA VAL A 71 -4.88 1.79 -6.24
C VAL A 71 -3.93 2.07 -7.41
N LEU A 72 -3.59 1.04 -8.16
CA LEU A 72 -2.78 1.09 -9.37
C LEU A 72 -3.49 0.29 -10.47
N ASN A 73 -3.71 0.91 -11.64
CA ASN A 73 -4.44 0.29 -12.76
C ASN A 73 -5.79 -0.31 -12.34
N ASN A 74 -6.58 0.43 -11.55
CA ASN A 74 -7.89 0.01 -11.01
C ASN A 74 -7.85 -1.23 -10.10
N LYS A 75 -6.68 -1.67 -9.64
CA LYS A 75 -6.53 -2.71 -8.61
C LYS A 75 -6.06 -2.08 -7.30
N GLU A 76 -6.73 -2.44 -6.21
CA GLU A 76 -6.32 -2.05 -4.86
C GLU A 76 -5.27 -3.02 -4.33
N TYR A 77 -4.26 -2.47 -3.65
CA TYR A 77 -3.14 -3.19 -3.07
C TYR A 77 -2.97 -2.78 -1.61
N GLU A 78 -2.57 -3.74 -0.78
CA GLU A 78 -2.25 -3.52 0.62
C GLU A 78 -0.89 -2.83 0.76
N ILE A 79 -0.79 -1.88 1.68
CA ILE A 79 0.49 -1.28 2.05
C ILE A 79 1.19 -2.19 3.05
N ILE A 80 2.38 -2.62 2.70
CA ILE A 80 3.23 -3.50 3.50
C ILE A 80 4.13 -2.66 4.42
N GLN A 81 4.73 -1.61 3.86
CA GLN A 81 5.64 -0.73 4.59
C GLN A 81 5.64 0.69 4.00
N VAL A 82 5.68 1.70 4.87
CA VAL A 82 5.93 3.09 4.48
C VAL A 82 7.27 3.52 5.05
N ARG A 83 8.16 4.06 4.22
CA ARG A 83 9.44 4.64 4.63
C ARG A 83 9.52 6.12 4.27
N TYR A 84 9.79 6.95 5.26
CA TYR A 84 9.95 8.38 5.08
C TYR A 84 11.42 8.75 4.93
N HIS A 85 11.74 9.52 3.90
CA HIS A 85 13.08 10.03 3.64
C HIS A 85 13.10 11.55 3.83
N GLY A 86 12.91 11.97 5.09
CA GLY A 86 12.70 13.37 5.46
C GLY A 86 11.39 13.93 4.86
N ILE A 87 11.40 15.22 4.54
CA ILE A 87 10.23 15.93 3.98
C ILE A 87 10.10 15.70 2.45
N THR A 88 11.16 15.21 1.80
CA THR A 88 11.28 15.25 0.34
C THR A 88 10.65 14.06 -0.38
N ARG A 89 10.57 12.89 0.27
CA ARG A 89 10.18 11.64 -0.38
C ARG A 89 9.57 10.65 0.61
N THR A 90 8.57 9.92 0.14
CA THR A 90 8.00 8.75 0.80
C THR A 90 8.12 7.55 -0.15
N ASP A 91 8.68 6.46 0.34
CA ASP A 91 8.73 5.18 -0.35
C ASP A 91 7.65 4.27 0.26
N ILE A 92 6.65 3.91 -0.53
CA ILE A 92 5.56 3.01 -0.10
C ILE A 92 5.76 1.66 -0.78
N TYR A 93 5.96 0.62 0.02
CA TYR A 93 5.98 -0.77 -0.38
C TYR A 93 4.56 -1.33 -0.29
N PHE A 94 4.04 -1.86 -1.39
CA PHE A 94 2.68 -2.34 -1.48
C PHE A 94 2.61 -3.58 -2.36
N GLY A 95 1.60 -4.41 -2.14
CA GLY A 95 1.44 -5.66 -2.85
C GLY A 95 0.11 -6.34 -2.58
N ASN A 96 -0.13 -7.43 -3.28
CA ASN A 96 -1.25 -8.32 -3.01
C ASN A 96 -0.73 -9.58 -2.33
N LYS A 97 -1.42 -9.99 -1.26
CA LYS A 97 -1.20 -11.30 -0.64
C LYS A 97 -1.34 -12.36 -1.73
N GLY A 98 -0.36 -13.26 -1.81
CA GLY A 98 -0.57 -14.53 -2.50
C GLY A 98 -1.38 -15.47 -1.61
N SER A 99 -1.75 -16.62 -2.16
CA SER A 99 -2.32 -17.72 -1.39
C SER A 99 -1.36 -18.09 -0.25
N ASP A 100 -1.84 -17.98 1.00
CA ASP A 100 -1.15 -18.56 2.15
C ASP A 100 -1.24 -20.09 2.02
N GLU A 101 -0.26 -20.74 1.38
CA GLU A 101 -0.18 -22.21 1.32
C GLU A 101 0.01 -22.85 2.70
N ASN A 102 0.17 -22.04 3.76
CA ASN A 102 0.27 -22.44 5.16
C ASN A 102 -0.86 -21.88 6.06
N ALA A 103 -1.97 -21.40 5.49
CA ALA A 103 -3.16 -21.15 6.29
C ALA A 103 -3.71 -22.51 6.75
N LEU A 104 -3.34 -22.90 7.97
CA LEU A 104 -3.70 -24.15 8.63
C LEU A 104 -5.17 -24.52 8.38
N GLU A 105 -5.40 -25.69 7.79
CA GLU A 105 -6.61 -26.50 8.03
C GLU A 105 -6.77 -26.82 9.52
#